data_AF-A0A8C7QGX4-F1
#
_entry.id   AF-A0A8C7QGX4-F1
#
_cell.length_a   1.000
_cell.length_b   1.000
_cell.length_c   1.000
_cell.angle_alpha   90.00
_cell.angle_beta   90.00
_cell.angle_gamma   90.00
#
_symmetry.space_group_name_H-M   'P 1'
#
loop_
_entity.id
_entity.type
_entity.pdbx_description
1 polymer ?
#
loop_
_entity_poly.entity_id
_entity_poly.type
_entity_poly.pdbx_seq_one_letter_code
_entity_poly.pdbx_strand_id
1 'polypeptide(L)'
;MYILYILSGLLALVASKPCDPVGSEPGELLLSLNKNLLRSLEDEGTSPNPSVHLALRLSTHHNLGMESDHLNALKTDLHTDIESSLTNSQPVVGLLALYTLALKASCYDLNTLTFTVNQRSETLLTHLKRQMELEKDHIAFSQRPLTNYYQYSLGVLALCVSGVRVNSHVSNKLIRAVGHGHIKHEASDSIDTFAMAGMALQCLKESDTQVQDAALDKALDLIKLKLLDSQRADGHMGNEFSTGLAVQALLAMGSQVQECASSMEAMRSDVRKGTYLNPMAMSQTLPALQQKSYLQVKGKECRNEDDSLVLEAREPVTVLQSHTNVALKVEVVKSHGASAVYSVDVPTGTSLVDALELLQKTNIDFTFEKETSLWGPFLSVVNGELARQTDRRYWHLSSDGNTLSQGIKDFKIETAQQITIKNTRY
;
A
#
# COMPACT_ATOMS: atom_id res chain seq x y z
N MET A 1 -58.74 -53.90 16.54
CA MET A 1 -57.36 -54.05 16.05
C MET A 1 -57.15 -53.06 14.91
N TYR A 2 -56.73 -51.84 15.23
CA TYR A 2 -56.21 -50.85 14.28
C TYR A 2 -55.15 -50.06 15.03
N ILE A 3 -53.89 -50.27 14.64
CA ILE A 3 -52.71 -49.60 15.20
C ILE A 3 -52.53 -48.30 14.42
N LEU A 4 -52.59 -47.16 15.12
CA LEU A 4 -52.23 -45.86 14.58
C LEU A 4 -50.70 -45.71 14.70
N TYR A 5 -49.99 -45.61 13.58
CA TYR A 5 -48.58 -45.22 13.56
C TYR A 5 -48.48 -43.69 13.59
N ILE A 6 -47.99 -43.12 14.69
CA ILE A 6 -47.57 -41.72 14.77
C ILE A 6 -46.11 -41.66 14.32
N LEU A 7 -45.87 -41.13 13.13
CA LEU A 7 -44.55 -40.71 12.66
C LEU A 7 -44.18 -39.40 13.36
N SER A 8 -43.36 -39.51 14.41
CA SER A 8 -42.66 -38.38 15.02
C SER A 8 -41.50 -37.97 14.09
N GLY A 9 -41.67 -36.86 13.37
CA GLY A 9 -40.57 -36.22 12.66
C GLY A 9 -39.71 -35.43 13.64
N LEU A 10 -38.51 -35.90 13.93
CA LEU A 10 -37.49 -35.10 14.59
C LEU A 10 -37.06 -33.96 13.65
N LEU A 11 -37.49 -32.74 13.95
CA LEU A 11 -36.81 -31.54 13.47
C LEU A 11 -35.43 -31.50 14.11
N ALA A 12 -34.41 -31.85 13.33
CA ALA A 12 -33.02 -31.54 13.66
C ALA A 12 -32.86 -30.01 13.55
N LEU A 13 -32.98 -29.34 14.70
CA LEU A 13 -32.44 -28.00 14.88
C LEU A 13 -30.92 -28.10 14.68
N VAL A 14 -30.46 -27.75 13.49
CA VAL A 14 -29.04 -27.45 13.26
C VAL A 14 -28.78 -26.14 13.99
N ALA A 15 -28.42 -26.27 15.28
CA ALA A 15 -27.79 -25.18 15.99
C ALA A 15 -26.49 -24.85 15.25
N SER A 16 -26.47 -23.70 14.59
CA SER A 16 -25.24 -23.06 14.13
C SER A 16 -24.30 -22.98 15.32
N LYS A 17 -23.24 -23.78 15.29
CA LYS A 17 -22.11 -23.61 16.20
C LYS A 17 -21.61 -22.17 16.04
N PRO A 18 -21.40 -21.42 17.13
CA PRO A 18 -20.59 -20.23 17.05
C PRO A 18 -19.15 -20.65 16.66
N CYS A 19 -18.69 -20.27 15.48
CA CYS A 19 -17.26 -20.06 15.24
C CYS A 19 -16.91 -18.78 16.02
N ASP A 20 -16.08 -18.74 17.07
CA ASP A 20 -15.13 -19.68 17.64
C ASP A 20 -15.04 -19.44 19.16
N PRO A 21 -14.66 -20.46 19.94
CA PRO A 21 -13.69 -20.22 20.99
C PRO A 21 -12.51 -21.20 20.87
N VAL A 22 -11.31 -20.63 20.81
CA VAL A 22 -9.99 -21.27 20.93
C VAL A 22 -9.45 -21.97 19.67
N GLY A 23 -8.78 -21.16 18.85
CA GLY A 23 -7.50 -21.52 18.22
C GLY A 23 -6.61 -20.28 18.33
N SER A 24 -5.47 -20.37 19.01
CA SER A 24 -4.56 -19.23 19.22
C SER A 24 -3.86 -18.77 17.92
N GLU A 25 -3.96 -19.55 16.83
CA GLU A 25 -3.23 -19.31 15.59
C GLU A 25 -3.54 -17.98 14.88
N PRO A 26 -4.81 -17.53 14.69
CA PRO A 26 -5.05 -16.25 14.04
C PRO A 26 -4.56 -15.08 14.90
N GLY A 27 -4.72 -15.16 16.23
CA GLY A 27 -4.26 -14.13 17.16
C GLY A 27 -2.73 -14.03 17.20
N GLU A 28 -2.04 -15.16 17.31
CA GLU A 28 -0.57 -15.23 17.31
C GLU A 28 0.03 -14.74 15.99
N LEU A 29 -0.57 -15.11 14.85
CA LEU A 29 -0.12 -14.65 13.53
C LEU A 29 -0.23 -13.12 13.38
N LEU A 30 -1.35 -12.53 13.80
CA LEU A 30 -1.54 -11.08 13.75
C LEU A 30 -0.62 -10.34 14.72
N LEU A 31 -0.41 -10.91 15.91
CA LEU A 31 0.54 -10.37 16.88
C LEU A 31 1.97 -10.41 16.34
N SER A 32 2.37 -11.52 15.70
CA SER A 32 3.66 -11.66 15.04
C SER A 32 3.84 -10.64 13.92
N LEU A 33 2.83 -10.46 13.06
CA LEU A 33 2.87 -9.46 11.99
C LEU A 33 2.98 -8.03 12.54
N ASN A 34 2.26 -7.71 13.62
CA ASN A 34 2.35 -6.42 14.30
C ASN A 34 3.74 -6.19 14.92
N LYS A 35 4.31 -7.22 15.58
CA LYS A 35 5.69 -7.18 16.09
C LYS A 35 6.72 -6.98 14.97
N ASN A 36 6.55 -7.64 13.82
CA ASN A 36 7.45 -7.49 12.67
C ASN A 36 7.37 -6.08 12.09
N LEU A 37 6.17 -5.51 11.98
CA LEU A 37 5.99 -4.13 11.56
C LEU A 37 6.61 -3.15 12.56
N LEU A 38 6.40 -3.34 13.86
CA LEU A 38 7.00 -2.51 14.90
C LEU A 38 8.54 -2.61 14.89
N ARG A 39 9.08 -3.80 14.68
CA ARG A 39 10.53 -4.03 14.59
C ARG A 39 11.18 -3.31 13.40
N SER A 40 10.42 -3.06 12.33
CA SER A 40 10.91 -2.27 11.19
C SER A 40 11.24 -0.81 11.53
N LEU A 41 10.77 -0.30 12.68
CA LEU A 41 11.12 1.05 13.15
C LEU A 41 12.56 1.14 13.68
N GLU A 42 13.18 0.01 13.99
CA GLU A 42 14.57 -0.05 14.50
C GLU A 42 15.61 -0.06 13.36
N ASP A 43 15.18 -0.15 12.10
CA ASP A 43 16.10 -0.29 10.97
C ASP A 43 16.78 1.05 10.66
N GLU A 44 18.02 1.17 11.13
CA GLU A 44 18.87 2.36 10.97
C GLU A 44 19.02 2.76 9.48
N GLY A 45 18.98 4.08 9.21
CA GLY A 45 19.19 4.63 7.88
C GLY A 45 17.98 4.59 6.94
N THR A 46 16.80 4.20 7.44
CA THR A 46 15.54 4.29 6.69
C THR A 46 14.79 5.58 7.03
N SER A 47 14.30 6.29 6.01
CA SER A 47 13.44 7.47 6.23
C SER A 47 12.13 7.04 6.92
N PRO A 48 11.58 7.84 7.86
CA PRO A 48 10.43 7.41 8.63
C PRO A 48 9.19 7.27 7.72
N ASN A 49 8.55 6.10 7.80
CA ASN A 49 7.44 5.74 6.92
C ASN A 49 6.07 6.01 7.59
N PRO A 50 5.26 6.95 7.06
CA PRO A 50 3.97 7.29 7.65
C PRO A 50 2.91 6.20 7.46
N SER A 51 3.02 5.33 6.46
CA SER A 51 2.09 4.20 6.27
C SER A 51 2.31 3.13 7.35
N VAL A 52 3.57 2.85 7.67
CA VAL A 52 3.95 1.96 8.78
C VAL A 52 3.36 2.48 10.10
N HIS A 53 3.57 3.77 10.38
CA HIS A 53 3.00 4.42 11.58
C HIS A 53 1.47 4.34 11.61
N LEU A 54 0.82 4.67 10.49
CA LEU A 54 -0.63 4.59 10.35
C LEU A 54 -1.15 3.19 10.67
N ALA A 55 -0.51 2.15 10.15
CA ALA A 55 -0.91 0.77 10.39
C ALA A 55 -0.73 0.37 11.86
N LEU A 56 0.39 0.74 12.50
CA LEU A 56 0.60 0.53 13.94
C LEU A 56 -0.46 1.24 14.79
N ARG A 57 -0.81 2.48 14.45
CA ARG A 57 -1.87 3.23 15.16
C ARG A 57 -3.27 2.68 14.91
N LEU A 58 -3.48 2.02 13.78
CA LEU A 58 -4.69 1.26 13.51
C LEU A 58 -4.65 -0.12 14.15
N SER A 59 -3.51 -0.62 14.67
CA SER A 59 -3.45 -1.94 15.28
C SER A 59 -4.31 -2.08 16.55
N THR A 60 -4.50 -3.30 17.05
CA THR A 60 -5.17 -3.55 18.34
C THR A 60 -4.22 -3.48 19.53
N HIS A 61 -2.94 -3.82 19.34
CA HIS A 61 -1.89 -3.80 20.36
C HIS A 61 -0.82 -2.81 19.96
N HIS A 62 -0.31 -2.06 20.92
CA HIS A 62 0.59 -0.95 20.71
C HIS A 62 1.87 -1.07 21.53
N ASN A 63 2.91 -0.43 21.03
CA ASN A 63 4.05 -0.01 21.83
C ASN A 63 4.13 1.52 21.75
N LEU A 64 3.45 2.20 22.67
CA LEU A 64 3.25 3.65 22.62
C LEU A 64 4.57 4.42 22.72
N GLY A 65 5.58 3.86 23.37
CA GLY A 65 6.93 4.43 23.41
C GLY A 65 7.56 4.51 22.02
N MET A 66 7.74 3.37 21.35
CA MET A 66 8.33 3.30 20.01
C MET A 66 7.48 4.05 18.97
N GLU A 67 6.15 3.94 19.06
CA GLU A 67 5.24 4.68 18.19
C GLU A 67 5.38 6.20 18.41
N SER A 68 5.50 6.68 19.65
CA SER A 68 5.73 8.10 19.95
C SER A 68 7.06 8.60 19.39
N ASP A 69 8.13 7.82 19.51
CA ASP A 69 9.44 8.15 18.96
C ASP A 69 9.39 8.24 17.42
N HIS A 70 8.73 7.29 16.77
CA HIS A 70 8.54 7.30 15.32
C HIS A 70 7.65 8.47 14.85
N LEU A 71 6.60 8.80 15.62
CA LEU A 71 5.78 10.00 15.35
C LEU A 71 6.61 11.28 15.40
N ASN A 72 7.57 11.37 16.33
CA ASN A 72 8.48 12.50 16.41
C ASN A 72 9.40 12.55 15.18
N ALA A 73 9.97 11.41 14.75
CA ALA A 73 10.75 11.33 13.51
C ALA A 73 9.94 11.74 12.27
N LEU A 74 8.65 11.36 12.20
CA LEU A 74 7.76 11.83 11.12
C LEU A 74 7.57 13.35 11.16
N LYS A 75 7.50 13.95 12.36
CA LYS A 75 7.32 15.40 12.53
C LYS A 75 8.59 16.22 12.37
N THR A 76 9.76 15.59 12.43
CA THR A 76 11.04 16.27 12.20
C THR A 76 11.57 15.97 10.80
N ASP A 77 11.90 14.71 10.54
CA ASP A 77 12.72 14.31 9.40
C ASP A 77 11.86 14.29 8.14
N LEU A 78 10.75 13.53 8.17
CA LEU A 78 9.82 13.50 7.05
C LEU A 78 9.17 14.88 6.80
N HIS A 79 8.88 15.63 7.86
CA HIS A 79 8.35 16.99 7.71
C HIS A 79 9.33 17.89 6.93
N THR A 80 10.61 17.83 7.27
CA THR A 80 11.67 18.58 6.58
C THR A 80 11.81 18.13 5.12
N ASP A 81 11.77 16.82 4.86
CA ASP A 81 11.84 16.26 3.51
C ASP A 81 10.65 16.70 2.63
N ILE A 82 9.44 16.73 3.21
CA ILE A 82 8.25 17.25 2.53
C ILE A 82 8.39 18.74 2.26
N GLU A 83 8.87 19.54 3.23
CA GLU A 83 9.06 20.98 3.04
C GLU A 83 10.08 21.30 1.93
N SER A 84 11.18 20.54 1.90
CA SER A 84 12.18 20.62 0.83
C SER A 84 11.57 20.26 -0.52
N SER A 85 10.80 19.18 -0.59
CA SER A 85 10.13 18.75 -1.82
C SER A 85 9.12 19.79 -2.32
N LEU A 86 8.33 20.37 -1.42
CA LEU A 86 7.40 21.46 -1.73
C LEU A 86 8.13 22.71 -2.27
N THR A 87 9.25 23.09 -1.64
CA THR A 87 10.08 24.22 -2.08
C THR A 87 10.63 23.98 -3.48
N ASN A 88 11.03 22.75 -3.77
CA ASN A 88 11.52 22.32 -5.09
C ASN A 88 10.39 21.99 -6.09
N SER A 89 9.14 22.33 -5.76
CA SER A 89 7.95 22.10 -6.60
C SER A 89 7.77 20.64 -7.05
N GLN A 90 8.20 19.69 -6.24
CA GLN A 90 8.01 18.26 -6.48
C GLN A 90 6.59 17.82 -6.08
N PRO A 91 5.97 16.87 -6.79
CA PRO A 91 4.69 16.32 -6.38
C PRO A 91 4.80 15.54 -5.06
N VAL A 92 4.05 15.95 -4.03
CA VAL A 92 4.10 15.35 -2.67
C VAL A 92 2.76 14.84 -2.15
N VAL A 93 1.71 14.85 -2.97
CA VAL A 93 0.32 14.59 -2.52
C VAL A 93 0.19 13.28 -1.75
N GLY A 94 0.74 12.17 -2.27
CA GLY A 94 0.65 10.88 -1.60
C GLY A 94 1.35 10.86 -0.24
N LEU A 95 2.54 11.46 -0.15
CA LEU A 95 3.32 11.50 1.08
C LEU A 95 2.67 12.42 2.12
N LEU A 96 2.20 13.60 1.70
CA LEU A 96 1.50 14.56 2.54
C LEU A 96 0.18 13.98 3.09
N ALA A 97 -0.53 13.20 2.27
CA ALA A 97 -1.76 12.52 2.66
C ALA A 97 -1.48 11.40 3.68
N LEU A 98 -0.49 10.53 3.46
CA LEU A 98 -0.11 9.52 4.45
C LEU A 98 0.37 10.15 5.76
N TYR A 99 1.16 11.22 5.69
CA TYR A 99 1.61 11.96 6.86
C TYR A 99 0.41 12.51 7.66
N THR A 100 -0.57 13.08 6.97
CA THR A 100 -1.83 13.55 7.58
C THR A 100 -2.60 12.40 8.26
N LEU A 101 -2.72 11.24 7.61
CA LEU A 101 -3.38 10.07 8.16
C LEU A 101 -2.66 9.53 9.41
N ALA A 102 -1.33 9.46 9.38
CA ALA A 102 -0.50 9.01 10.50
C ALA A 102 -0.64 9.91 11.73
N LEU A 103 -0.60 11.24 11.52
CA LEU A 103 -0.82 12.23 12.57
C LEU A 103 -2.23 12.13 13.15
N LYS A 104 -3.25 12.01 12.29
CA LYS A 104 -4.65 11.88 12.71
C LYS A 104 -4.90 10.59 13.49
N ALA A 105 -4.31 9.48 13.06
CA ALA A 105 -4.38 8.19 13.77
C ALA A 105 -3.67 8.22 15.14
N SER A 106 -2.74 9.16 15.32
CA SER A 106 -2.07 9.44 16.61
C SER A 106 -2.82 10.50 17.44
N CYS A 107 -4.02 10.90 17.02
CA CYS A 107 -4.81 11.95 17.66
C CYS A 107 -4.08 13.29 17.81
N TYR A 108 -3.13 13.56 16.92
CA TYR A 108 -2.38 14.81 16.90
C TYR A 108 -3.22 15.96 16.34
N ASP A 109 -3.07 17.18 16.88
CA ASP A 109 -3.77 18.36 16.37
C ASP A 109 -3.11 18.87 15.08
N LEU A 110 -3.76 18.58 13.96
CA LEU A 110 -3.29 18.94 12.61
C LEU A 110 -3.22 20.45 12.36
N ASN A 111 -3.85 21.28 13.20
CA ASN A 111 -3.78 22.75 13.06
C ASN A 111 -2.47 23.33 13.56
N THR A 112 -1.69 22.56 14.34
CA THR A 112 -0.42 23.01 14.92
C THR A 112 0.76 22.86 13.97
N LEU A 113 0.62 22.08 12.90
CA LEU A 113 1.68 21.84 11.92
C LEU A 113 1.55 22.80 10.73
N THR A 114 2.63 23.52 10.47
CA THR A 114 2.76 24.42 9.33
C THR A 114 3.99 24.04 8.50
N PHE A 115 3.90 24.26 7.19
CA PHE A 115 5.07 24.24 6.31
C PHE A 115 5.35 25.65 5.83
N THR A 116 6.62 26.02 5.80
CA THR A 116 7.11 27.30 5.30
C THR A 116 7.71 27.11 3.92
N VAL A 117 6.95 27.44 2.88
CA VAL A 117 7.35 27.28 1.49
C VAL A 117 7.42 28.67 0.85
N ASN A 118 8.56 29.04 0.27
CA ASN A 118 8.77 30.35 -0.37
C ASN A 118 8.36 31.53 0.53
N GLN A 119 8.81 31.52 1.79
CA GLN A 119 8.51 32.56 2.82
C GLN A 119 7.03 32.67 3.22
N ARG A 120 6.18 31.71 2.83
CA ARG A 120 4.78 31.64 3.23
C ARG A 120 4.55 30.42 4.11
N SER A 121 4.08 30.64 5.33
CA SER A 121 3.71 29.58 6.26
C SER A 121 2.22 29.27 6.10
N GLU A 122 1.87 28.02 5.82
CA GLU A 122 0.48 27.55 5.77
C GLU A 122 0.36 26.22 6.52
N THR A 123 -0.83 25.92 7.04
CA THR A 123 -1.07 24.67 7.77
C THR A 123 -0.96 23.45 6.83
N LEU A 124 -0.63 22.29 7.39
CA LEU A 124 -0.57 21.00 6.69
C LEU A 124 -1.81 20.76 5.80
N LEU A 125 -3.01 20.94 6.34
CA LEU A 125 -4.26 20.73 5.61
C LEU A 125 -4.47 21.78 4.51
N THR A 126 -4.00 23.02 4.70
CA THR A 126 -4.05 24.06 3.66
C THR A 126 -3.15 23.70 2.48
N HIS A 127 -1.92 23.24 2.76
CA HIS A 127 -1.02 22.73 1.73
C HIS A 127 -1.62 21.54 0.99
N LEU A 128 -2.20 20.56 1.71
CA LEU A 128 -2.82 19.40 1.07
C LEU A 128 -3.97 19.81 0.13
N LYS A 129 -4.84 20.74 0.55
CA LYS A 129 -5.89 21.29 -0.32
C LYS A 129 -5.30 21.92 -1.57
N ARG A 130 -4.26 22.73 -1.43
CA ARG A 130 -3.59 23.39 -2.57
C ARG A 130 -2.98 22.38 -3.53
N GLN A 131 -2.30 21.36 -3.03
CA GLN A 131 -1.74 20.30 -3.87
C GLN A 131 -2.83 19.52 -4.62
N MET A 132 -3.97 19.27 -3.98
CA MET A 132 -5.14 18.65 -4.65
C MET A 132 -5.74 19.53 -5.76
N GLU A 133 -5.69 20.86 -5.62
CA GLU A 133 -6.09 21.78 -6.69
C GLU A 133 -5.13 21.72 -7.88
N LEU A 134 -3.82 21.64 -7.63
CA LEU A 134 -2.81 21.47 -8.69
C LEU A 134 -3.00 20.16 -9.45
N GLU A 135 -3.25 19.06 -8.74
CA GLU A 135 -3.59 17.77 -9.34
C GLU A 135 -4.84 17.87 -10.23
N LYS A 136 -5.91 18.51 -9.73
CA LYS A 136 -7.15 18.70 -10.50
C LYS A 136 -6.90 19.50 -11.78
N ASP A 137 -6.14 20.58 -11.69
CA ASP A 137 -5.86 21.45 -12.84
C ASP A 137 -5.03 20.70 -13.89
N HIS A 138 -4.09 19.88 -13.45
CA HIS A 138 -3.33 19.03 -14.35
C HIS A 138 -4.21 17.97 -15.03
N ILE A 139 -5.22 17.40 -14.34
CA ILE A 139 -6.20 16.49 -14.98
C ILE A 139 -6.95 17.20 -16.09
N ALA A 140 -7.33 18.47 -15.91
CA ALA A 140 -8.05 19.22 -16.94
C ALA A 140 -7.23 19.37 -18.23
N PHE A 141 -5.91 19.55 -18.11
CA PHE A 141 -5.01 19.72 -19.25
C PHE A 141 -4.54 18.40 -19.87
N SER A 142 -4.18 17.42 -19.05
CA SER A 142 -3.47 16.20 -19.48
C SER A 142 -4.29 14.91 -19.40
N GLN A 143 -5.57 15.03 -18.98
CA GLN A 143 -6.50 13.93 -18.70
C GLN A 143 -6.03 12.98 -17.58
N ARG A 144 -5.05 13.39 -16.76
CA ARG A 144 -4.48 12.61 -15.66
C ARG A 144 -3.92 13.51 -14.54
N PRO A 145 -3.81 13.02 -13.29
CA PRO A 145 -3.13 13.75 -12.21
C PRO A 145 -1.63 13.98 -12.51
N LEU A 146 -1.02 14.95 -11.85
CA LEU A 146 0.45 15.16 -11.80
C LEU A 146 1.14 13.90 -11.29
N THR A 147 0.54 13.27 -10.28
CA THR A 147 0.99 11.99 -9.74
C THR A 147 0.26 10.83 -10.42
N ASN A 148 -0.64 10.15 -9.72
CA ASN A 148 -1.45 9.05 -10.18
C ASN A 148 -2.78 9.07 -9.41
N TYR A 149 -3.79 8.33 -9.90
CA TYR A 149 -5.10 8.33 -9.25
C TYR A 149 -5.08 7.69 -7.85
N TYR A 150 -4.07 6.89 -7.52
CA TYR A 150 -3.89 6.35 -6.17
C TYR A 150 -3.58 7.48 -5.18
N GLN A 151 -2.56 8.30 -5.47
CA GLN A 151 -2.19 9.45 -4.65
C GLN A 151 -3.29 10.51 -4.63
N TYR A 152 -3.96 10.74 -5.77
CA TYR A 152 -5.14 11.62 -5.83
C TYR A 152 -6.24 11.16 -4.86
N SER A 153 -6.56 9.88 -4.89
CA SER A 153 -7.56 9.29 -4.00
C SER A 153 -7.15 9.37 -2.54
N LEU A 154 -5.86 9.13 -2.25
CA LEU A 154 -5.30 9.23 -0.92
C LEU A 154 -5.39 10.66 -0.36
N GLY A 155 -5.14 11.69 -1.19
CA GLY A 155 -5.33 13.08 -0.80
C GLY A 155 -6.79 13.45 -0.52
N VAL A 156 -7.74 12.94 -1.32
CA VAL A 156 -9.19 13.08 -1.04
C VAL A 156 -9.55 12.41 0.28
N LEU A 157 -9.08 11.18 0.50
CA LEU A 157 -9.33 10.43 1.74
C LEU A 157 -8.79 11.18 2.95
N ALA A 158 -7.53 11.62 2.92
CA ALA A 158 -6.87 12.33 4.02
C ALA A 158 -7.61 13.62 4.40
N LEU A 159 -8.02 14.44 3.42
CA LEU A 159 -8.82 15.64 3.69
C LEU A 159 -10.17 15.27 4.34
N CYS A 160 -10.86 14.26 3.80
CA CYS A 160 -12.16 13.86 4.29
C CYS A 160 -12.12 13.31 5.74
N VAL A 161 -11.21 12.39 6.05
CA VAL A 161 -11.10 11.83 7.41
C VAL A 161 -10.62 12.86 8.44
N SER A 162 -9.93 13.91 7.99
CA SER A 162 -9.56 15.06 8.81
C SER A 162 -10.70 16.07 9.01
N GLY A 163 -11.92 15.80 8.52
CA GLY A 163 -13.07 16.68 8.67
C GLY A 163 -13.02 17.93 7.77
N VAL A 164 -12.17 17.93 6.75
CA VAL A 164 -12.04 19.04 5.80
C VAL A 164 -12.96 18.79 4.62
N ARG A 165 -13.81 19.77 4.29
CA ARG A 165 -14.63 19.72 3.08
C ARG A 165 -13.74 19.72 1.84
N VAL A 166 -13.84 18.64 1.05
CA VAL A 166 -13.16 18.50 -0.24
C VAL A 166 -13.90 19.32 -1.29
N ASN A 167 -13.16 20.03 -2.15
CA ASN A 167 -13.73 20.78 -3.27
C ASN A 167 -14.51 19.83 -4.19
N SER A 168 -15.75 20.18 -4.56
CA SER A 168 -16.60 19.34 -5.40
C SER A 168 -15.99 19.09 -6.78
N HIS A 169 -15.19 20.01 -7.33
CA HIS A 169 -14.49 19.78 -8.59
C HIS A 169 -13.36 18.76 -8.45
N VAL A 170 -12.73 18.67 -7.27
CA VAL A 170 -11.71 17.65 -6.98
C VAL A 170 -12.37 16.28 -6.88
N SER A 171 -13.41 16.14 -6.05
CA SER A 171 -14.14 14.86 -5.92
C SER A 171 -14.75 14.40 -7.25
N ASN A 172 -15.33 15.31 -8.04
CA ASN A 172 -15.89 14.99 -9.35
C ASN A 172 -14.87 14.48 -10.36
N LYS A 173 -13.59 14.88 -10.27
CA LYS A 173 -12.55 14.30 -11.13
C LYS A 173 -12.30 12.84 -10.81
N LEU A 174 -12.34 12.47 -9.52
CA LEU A 174 -12.19 11.07 -9.11
C LEU A 174 -13.39 10.22 -9.51
N ILE A 175 -14.61 10.71 -9.27
CA ILE A 175 -15.87 10.04 -9.69
C ILE A 175 -15.85 9.78 -11.22
N ARG A 176 -15.46 10.78 -12.01
CA ARG A 176 -15.34 10.64 -13.46
C ARG A 176 -14.23 9.67 -13.88
N ALA A 177 -13.09 9.68 -13.20
CA ALA A 177 -11.99 8.76 -13.52
C ALA A 177 -12.42 7.29 -13.35
N VAL A 178 -13.20 7.01 -12.29
CA VAL A 178 -13.82 5.69 -12.07
C VAL A 178 -14.82 5.39 -13.20
N GLY A 179 -15.80 6.28 -13.44
CA GLY A 179 -16.87 6.04 -14.41
C GLY A 179 -16.41 5.94 -15.87
N HIS A 180 -15.29 6.57 -16.24
CA HIS A 180 -14.72 6.53 -17.59
C HIS A 180 -13.62 5.47 -17.75
N GLY A 181 -13.33 4.68 -16.72
CA GLY A 181 -12.32 3.62 -16.79
C GLY A 181 -10.89 4.15 -16.93
N HIS A 182 -10.57 5.28 -16.29
CA HIS A 182 -9.21 5.84 -16.26
C HIS A 182 -8.34 5.23 -15.15
N ILE A 183 -8.93 4.40 -14.27
CA ILE A 183 -8.23 3.73 -13.17
C ILE A 183 -7.51 2.47 -13.71
N LYS A 184 -6.42 2.69 -14.44
CA LYS A 184 -5.66 1.64 -15.13
C LYS A 184 -4.17 1.76 -14.91
N HIS A 185 -3.49 0.63 -14.93
CA HIS A 185 -2.05 0.52 -15.12
C HIS A 185 -1.82 -0.21 -16.44
N GLU A 186 -1.21 0.48 -17.42
CA GLU A 186 -1.15 -0.01 -18.80
C GLU A 186 -2.54 -0.39 -19.35
N ALA A 187 -2.74 -1.67 -19.67
CA ALA A 187 -4.01 -2.20 -20.20
C ALA A 187 -4.93 -2.77 -19.11
N SER A 188 -4.45 -2.95 -17.88
CA SER A 188 -5.19 -3.60 -16.80
C SER A 188 -5.74 -2.60 -15.78
N ASP A 189 -6.79 -3.00 -15.08
CA ASP A 189 -7.36 -2.23 -13.98
C ASP A 189 -6.41 -2.24 -12.77
N SER A 190 -6.21 -1.08 -12.13
CA SER A 190 -5.37 -0.98 -10.93
C SER A 190 -6.20 -1.17 -9.67
N ILE A 191 -6.12 -2.36 -9.08
CA ILE A 191 -6.90 -2.75 -7.89
C ILE A 191 -6.56 -1.87 -6.68
N ASP A 192 -5.28 -1.55 -6.47
CA ASP A 192 -4.84 -0.63 -5.41
C ASP A 192 -5.48 0.75 -5.55
N THR A 193 -5.57 1.25 -6.78
CA THR A 193 -6.16 2.56 -7.06
C THR A 193 -7.68 2.53 -6.89
N PHE A 194 -8.35 1.48 -7.33
CA PHE A 194 -9.78 1.28 -7.09
C PHE A 194 -10.08 1.21 -5.58
N ALA A 195 -9.27 0.48 -4.82
CA ALA A 195 -9.42 0.36 -3.37
C ALA A 195 -9.28 1.73 -2.67
N MET A 196 -8.23 2.49 -3.01
CA MET A 196 -8.02 3.82 -2.44
C MET A 196 -9.14 4.79 -2.83
N ALA A 197 -9.60 4.75 -4.08
CA ALA A 197 -10.73 5.55 -4.55
C ALA A 197 -12.03 5.18 -3.81
N GLY A 198 -12.26 3.89 -3.57
CA GLY A 198 -13.41 3.39 -2.82
C GLY A 198 -13.46 3.95 -1.40
N MET A 199 -12.36 3.85 -0.66
CA MET A 199 -12.27 4.43 0.69
C MET A 199 -12.49 5.95 0.69
N ALA A 200 -11.88 6.66 -0.27
CA ALA A 200 -12.00 8.11 -0.39
C ALA A 200 -13.44 8.56 -0.69
N LEU A 201 -14.08 7.96 -1.70
CA LEU A 201 -15.45 8.28 -2.11
C LEU A 201 -16.48 7.86 -1.06
N GLN A 202 -16.25 6.74 -0.38
CA GLN A 202 -17.08 6.32 0.74
C GLN A 202 -17.02 7.32 1.90
N CYS A 203 -15.82 7.83 2.22
CA CYS A 203 -15.68 8.90 3.22
C CYS A 203 -16.51 10.14 2.87
N LEU A 204 -16.49 10.57 1.60
CA LEU A 204 -17.26 11.72 1.14
C LEU A 204 -18.77 11.48 1.30
N LYS A 205 -19.25 10.30 0.90
CA LYS A 205 -20.65 9.89 1.05
C LYS A 205 -21.13 9.95 2.50
N GLU A 206 -20.30 9.50 3.45
CA GLU A 206 -20.61 9.56 4.88
C GLU A 206 -20.53 10.96 5.50
N SER A 207 -19.82 11.88 4.84
CA SER A 207 -19.59 13.23 5.36
C SER A 207 -20.60 14.26 4.85
N ASP A 208 -21.30 13.98 3.75
CA ASP A 208 -22.33 14.84 3.16
C ASP A 208 -23.67 14.09 3.00
N THR A 209 -24.27 13.72 4.13
CA THR A 209 -25.51 12.91 4.18
C THR A 209 -26.75 13.61 3.64
N GLN A 210 -26.67 14.90 3.32
CA GLN A 210 -27.80 15.72 2.87
C GLN A 210 -27.97 15.72 1.34
N VAL A 211 -26.97 15.26 0.58
CA VAL A 211 -27.00 15.26 -0.88
C VAL A 211 -26.83 13.83 -1.40
N GLN A 212 -27.90 13.25 -1.94
CA GLN A 212 -27.79 12.03 -2.75
C GLN A 212 -27.15 12.40 -4.09
N ASP A 213 -25.91 11.97 -4.30
CA ASP A 213 -25.21 12.09 -5.57
C ASP A 213 -25.21 10.72 -6.29
N ALA A 214 -26.11 10.58 -7.26
CA ALA A 214 -26.25 9.35 -8.04
C ALA A 214 -24.96 8.97 -8.81
N ALA A 215 -24.11 9.95 -9.16
CA ALA A 215 -22.84 9.65 -9.82
C ALA A 215 -21.82 9.07 -8.83
N LEU A 216 -21.81 9.57 -7.58
CA LEU A 216 -21.00 9.01 -6.50
C LEU A 216 -21.42 7.57 -6.17
N ASP A 217 -22.72 7.32 -6.04
CA ASP A 217 -23.24 5.97 -5.77
C ASP A 217 -22.85 5.00 -6.89
N LYS A 218 -23.05 5.38 -8.15
CA LYS A 218 -22.64 4.58 -9.30
C LYS A 218 -21.13 4.31 -9.33
N ALA A 219 -20.31 5.28 -8.92
CA ALA A 219 -18.86 5.09 -8.85
C ALA A 219 -18.48 4.07 -7.77
N LEU A 220 -19.10 4.15 -6.59
CA LEU A 220 -18.90 3.17 -5.50
C LEU A 220 -19.33 1.75 -5.92
N ASP A 221 -20.48 1.61 -6.58
CA ASP A 221 -20.95 0.32 -7.09
C ASP A 221 -19.96 -0.27 -8.11
N LEU A 222 -19.45 0.56 -9.03
CA LEU A 222 -18.45 0.14 -10.01
C LEU A 222 -17.13 -0.26 -9.34
N ILE A 223 -16.68 0.49 -8.33
CA ILE A 223 -15.47 0.15 -7.57
C ILE A 223 -15.66 -1.20 -6.88
N LYS A 224 -16.77 -1.41 -6.17
CA LYS A 224 -17.05 -2.67 -5.47
C LYS A 224 -17.07 -3.85 -6.46
N LEU A 225 -17.73 -3.68 -7.60
CA LEU A 225 -17.72 -4.69 -8.68
C LEU A 225 -16.29 -5.00 -9.14
N LYS A 226 -15.49 -3.98 -9.46
CA LYS A 226 -14.11 -4.15 -9.93
C LYS A 226 -13.20 -4.85 -8.94
N LEU A 227 -13.35 -4.57 -7.64
CA LEU A 227 -12.58 -5.24 -6.60
C LEU A 227 -12.96 -6.72 -6.51
N LEU A 228 -14.27 -7.04 -6.48
CA LEU A 228 -14.76 -8.42 -6.40
C LEU A 228 -14.41 -9.24 -7.65
N ASP A 229 -14.58 -8.66 -8.84
CA ASP A 229 -14.24 -9.31 -10.12
C ASP A 229 -12.73 -9.56 -10.29
N SER A 230 -11.89 -8.87 -9.51
CA SER A 230 -10.45 -9.07 -9.51
C SER A 230 -9.99 -10.26 -8.66
N GLN A 231 -10.91 -10.95 -7.98
CA GLN A 231 -10.58 -12.11 -7.18
C GLN A 231 -10.11 -13.28 -8.06
N ARG A 232 -8.90 -13.73 -7.79
CA ARG A 232 -8.25 -14.89 -8.39
C ARG A 232 -8.73 -16.19 -7.72
N ALA A 233 -8.45 -17.31 -8.39
CA ALA A 233 -8.77 -18.64 -7.88
C ALA A 233 -8.09 -18.98 -6.54
N ASP A 234 -6.98 -18.33 -6.21
CA ASP A 234 -6.26 -18.47 -4.94
C ASP A 234 -6.80 -17.55 -3.83
N GLY A 235 -7.85 -16.77 -4.11
CA GLY A 235 -8.49 -15.87 -3.16
C GLY A 235 -7.95 -14.44 -3.17
N HIS A 236 -6.82 -14.15 -3.82
CA HIS A 236 -6.28 -12.79 -3.89
C HIS A 236 -7.09 -11.88 -4.80
N MET A 237 -7.29 -10.62 -4.41
CA MET A 237 -7.89 -9.59 -5.28
C MET A 237 -6.78 -8.80 -5.96
N GLY A 238 -6.67 -8.94 -7.28
CA GLY A 238 -5.51 -8.48 -8.04
C GLY A 238 -4.30 -9.37 -7.79
N ASN A 239 -3.52 -9.07 -6.75
CA ASN A 239 -2.37 -9.88 -6.35
C ASN A 239 -2.19 -9.89 -4.82
N GLU A 240 -1.14 -10.56 -4.36
CA GLU A 240 -0.80 -10.77 -2.96
C GLU A 240 -0.64 -9.44 -2.19
N PHE A 241 -0.17 -8.39 -2.87
CA PHE A 241 0.09 -7.06 -2.30
C PHE A 241 -1.09 -6.08 -2.42
N SER A 242 -1.96 -6.24 -3.42
CA SER A 242 -3.18 -5.41 -3.57
C SER A 242 -4.34 -5.87 -2.68
N THR A 243 -4.34 -7.14 -2.29
CA THR A 243 -5.47 -7.76 -1.56
C THR A 243 -5.78 -7.06 -0.24
N GLY A 244 -4.75 -6.61 0.50
CA GLY A 244 -4.93 -5.87 1.75
C GLY A 244 -5.80 -4.63 1.57
N LEU A 245 -5.42 -3.74 0.65
CA LEU A 245 -6.19 -2.53 0.36
C LEU A 245 -7.59 -2.83 -0.18
N ALA A 246 -7.73 -3.84 -1.05
CA ALA A 246 -9.03 -4.24 -1.58
C ALA A 246 -10.00 -4.65 -0.47
N VAL A 247 -9.54 -5.47 0.49
CA VAL A 247 -10.34 -5.83 1.67
C VAL A 247 -10.67 -4.60 2.53
N GLN A 248 -9.70 -3.72 2.80
CA GLN A 248 -9.97 -2.48 3.54
C GLN A 248 -11.07 -1.64 2.89
N ALA A 249 -11.04 -1.51 1.56
CA ALA A 249 -12.03 -0.77 0.80
C ALA A 249 -13.42 -1.43 0.83
N LEU A 250 -13.50 -2.75 0.66
CA LEU A 250 -14.76 -3.49 0.73
C LEU A 250 -15.42 -3.36 2.11
N LEU A 251 -14.63 -3.46 3.19
CA LEU A 251 -15.10 -3.26 4.55
C LEU A 251 -15.57 -1.81 4.78
N ALA A 252 -14.82 -0.83 4.29
CA ALA A 252 -15.22 0.59 4.36
C ALA A 252 -16.54 0.85 3.64
N MET A 253 -16.78 0.19 2.49
CA MET A 253 -18.03 0.29 1.72
C MET A 253 -19.15 -0.63 2.26
N GLY A 254 -19.01 -1.18 3.46
CA GLY A 254 -20.07 -1.92 4.17
C GLY A 254 -20.23 -3.39 3.79
N SER A 255 -19.25 -3.99 3.10
CA SER A 255 -19.26 -5.44 2.84
C SER A 255 -19.04 -6.21 4.13
N GLN A 256 -19.69 -7.36 4.29
CA GLN A 256 -19.52 -8.20 5.46
C GLN A 256 -18.14 -8.89 5.43
N VAL A 257 -17.55 -9.15 6.60
CA VAL A 257 -16.25 -9.82 6.72
C VAL A 257 -16.27 -11.20 6.04
N GLN A 258 -17.40 -11.89 6.07
CA GLN A 258 -17.61 -13.19 5.42
C GLN A 258 -17.50 -13.11 3.89
N GLU A 259 -17.86 -11.98 3.27
CA GLU A 259 -17.68 -11.78 1.82
C GLU A 259 -16.19 -11.72 1.45
N CYS A 260 -15.32 -11.38 2.40
CA CYS A 260 -13.87 -11.31 2.21
C CYS A 260 -13.13 -12.56 2.74
N ALA A 261 -13.83 -13.62 3.16
CA ALA A 261 -13.23 -14.74 3.89
C ALA A 261 -12.10 -15.44 3.14
N SER A 262 -12.26 -15.68 1.83
CA SER A 262 -11.22 -16.30 0.98
C SER A 262 -9.98 -15.41 0.87
N SER A 263 -10.15 -14.12 0.63
CA SER A 263 -9.06 -13.14 0.56
C SER A 263 -8.34 -12.97 1.90
N MET A 264 -9.07 -13.01 3.01
CA MET A 264 -8.49 -12.98 4.35
C MET A 264 -7.61 -14.22 4.60
N GLU A 265 -8.05 -15.41 4.19
CA GLU A 265 -7.23 -16.61 4.35
C GLU A 265 -6.03 -16.65 3.40
N ALA A 266 -6.17 -16.14 2.17
CA ALA A 266 -5.06 -15.99 1.24
C ALA A 266 -3.96 -15.10 1.83
N MET A 267 -4.31 -13.94 2.39
CA MET A 267 -3.36 -13.08 3.11
C MET A 267 -2.73 -13.77 4.32
N ARG A 268 -3.50 -14.52 5.13
CA ARG A 268 -2.91 -15.27 6.27
C ARG A 268 -1.93 -16.34 5.79
N SER A 269 -2.23 -17.04 4.70
CA SER A 269 -1.32 -17.99 4.06
C SER A 269 0.00 -17.32 3.69
N ASP A 270 -0.07 -16.12 3.11
CA ASP A 270 1.10 -15.37 2.67
C ASP A 270 1.89 -14.76 3.83
N VAL A 271 1.24 -14.37 4.94
CA VAL A 271 1.97 -14.04 6.18
C VAL A 271 2.76 -15.25 6.68
N ARG A 272 2.16 -16.45 6.70
CA ARG A 272 2.86 -17.68 7.14
C ARG A 272 4.04 -18.04 6.25
N LYS A 273 3.99 -17.73 4.95
CA LYS A 273 5.10 -17.94 4.00
C LYS A 273 6.17 -16.85 4.09
N GLY A 274 5.92 -15.76 4.80
CA GLY A 274 6.81 -14.61 4.82
C GLY A 274 6.77 -13.80 3.52
N THR A 275 5.64 -13.75 2.81
CA THR A 275 5.48 -12.94 1.59
C THR A 275 5.63 -11.43 1.88
N TYR A 276 5.12 -10.98 3.02
CA TYR A 276 5.12 -9.58 3.43
C TYR A 276 6.37 -9.22 4.26
N LEU A 277 7.54 -9.18 3.63
CA LEU A 277 8.78 -8.73 4.30
C LEU A 277 8.95 -7.21 4.26
N ASN A 278 8.43 -6.57 3.20
CA ASN A 278 8.52 -5.13 3.03
C ASN A 278 7.61 -4.42 4.06
N PRO A 279 8.11 -3.48 4.87
CA PRO A 279 7.30 -2.78 5.88
C PRO A 279 6.09 -2.05 5.28
N MET A 280 6.22 -1.52 4.07
CA MET A 280 5.11 -0.88 3.37
C MET A 280 4.01 -1.89 3.03
N ALA A 281 4.37 -3.07 2.51
CA ALA A 281 3.43 -4.16 2.24
C ALA A 281 2.72 -4.61 3.52
N MET A 282 3.47 -4.84 4.60
CA MET A 282 2.90 -5.18 5.91
C MET A 282 1.91 -4.11 6.39
N SER A 283 2.24 -2.83 6.22
CA SER A 283 1.38 -1.71 6.64
C SER A 283 0.04 -1.62 5.88
N GLN A 284 -0.04 -2.19 4.67
CA GLN A 284 -1.28 -2.22 3.89
C GLN A 284 -2.10 -3.49 4.12
N THR A 285 -1.45 -4.57 4.55
CA THR A 285 -2.10 -5.85 4.84
C THR A 285 -2.60 -5.95 6.28
N LEU A 286 -1.83 -5.46 7.26
CA LEU A 286 -2.15 -5.61 8.69
C LEU A 286 -3.53 -5.02 9.08
N PRO A 287 -3.91 -3.80 8.65
CA PRO A 287 -5.24 -3.27 8.96
C PRO A 287 -6.36 -4.17 8.44
N ALA A 288 -6.24 -4.66 7.19
CA ALA A 288 -7.25 -5.52 6.59
C ALA A 288 -7.44 -6.82 7.38
N LEU A 289 -6.35 -7.48 7.76
CA LEU A 289 -6.37 -8.70 8.55
C LEU A 289 -6.97 -8.51 9.95
N GLN A 290 -6.87 -7.30 10.50
CA GLN A 290 -7.55 -6.88 11.72
C GLN A 290 -8.97 -6.33 11.49
N GLN A 291 -9.50 -6.46 10.27
CA GLN A 291 -10.83 -5.98 9.87
C GLN A 291 -10.98 -4.47 10.02
N LYS A 292 -9.90 -3.75 9.75
CA LYS A 292 -9.79 -2.30 9.84
C LYS A 292 -9.49 -1.68 8.49
N SER A 293 -9.79 -0.39 8.36
CA SER A 293 -9.52 0.39 7.15
C SER A 293 -9.06 1.79 7.48
N TYR A 294 -8.40 2.45 6.52
CA TYR A 294 -8.00 3.85 6.66
C TYR A 294 -9.20 4.80 6.92
N LEU A 295 -10.43 4.41 6.57
CA LEU A 295 -11.62 5.21 6.86
C LEU A 295 -11.88 5.35 8.37
N GLN A 296 -11.52 4.35 9.17
CA GLN A 296 -11.72 4.36 10.62
C GLN A 296 -10.86 5.42 11.34
N VAL A 297 -9.84 5.97 10.68
CA VAL A 297 -9.04 7.10 11.18
C VAL A 297 -9.94 8.32 11.49
N LYS A 298 -11.06 8.49 10.78
CA LYS A 298 -12.03 9.58 11.00
C LYS A 298 -12.53 9.64 12.45
N GLY A 299 -12.81 8.49 13.04
CA GLY A 299 -13.36 8.34 14.40
C GLY A 299 -12.36 7.85 15.44
N LYS A 300 -11.05 7.84 15.13
CA LYS A 300 -10.04 7.31 16.05
C LYS A 300 -9.95 8.15 17.32
N GLU A 301 -10.12 7.47 18.46
CA GLU A 301 -9.83 8.01 19.79
C GLU A 301 -8.58 7.31 20.37
N CYS A 302 -7.64 8.06 20.93
CA CYS A 302 -6.41 7.56 21.55
C CYS A 302 -6.58 7.57 23.07
N ARG A 303 -7.48 6.72 23.57
CA ARG A 303 -7.85 6.61 24.98
C ARG A 303 -7.81 5.14 25.38
N ASN A 304 -7.25 4.85 26.56
CA ASN A 304 -7.17 3.50 27.14
C ASN A 304 -6.62 2.46 26.15
N GLU A 305 -5.54 2.82 25.44
CA GLU A 305 -4.94 1.97 24.43
C GLU A 305 -4.12 0.83 25.07
N ASP A 306 -4.14 -0.33 24.43
CA ASP A 306 -3.42 -1.50 24.92
C ASP A 306 -1.92 -1.39 24.57
N ASP A 307 -1.14 -0.93 25.56
CA ASP A 307 0.31 -0.76 25.48
C ASP A 307 1.08 -2.01 25.97
N SER A 308 0.62 -3.20 25.57
CA SER A 308 1.21 -4.48 25.96
C SER A 308 2.15 -5.10 24.92
N LEU A 309 2.34 -4.47 23.76
CA LEU A 309 3.17 -5.02 22.70
C LEU A 309 4.65 -4.85 23.03
N VAL A 310 5.30 -5.94 23.41
CA VAL A 310 6.73 -5.98 23.72
C VAL A 310 7.48 -6.72 22.61
N LEU A 311 8.59 -6.13 22.14
CA LEU A 311 9.52 -6.79 21.24
C LEU A 311 10.47 -7.70 22.02
N GLU A 312 10.59 -8.93 21.56
CA GLU A 312 11.63 -9.84 22.02
C GLU A 312 13.00 -9.40 21.46
N ALA A 313 14.07 -9.69 22.22
CA ALA A 313 15.43 -9.41 21.78
C ALA A 313 15.70 -10.07 20.43
N ARG A 314 16.42 -9.36 19.54
CA ARG A 314 16.83 -9.92 18.25
C ARG A 314 17.76 -11.10 18.51
N GLU A 315 17.35 -12.29 18.10
CA GLU A 315 18.30 -13.41 18.02
C GLU A 315 19.33 -13.09 16.93
N PRO A 316 20.63 -13.36 17.15
CA PRO A 316 21.63 -13.18 16.13
C PRO A 316 21.32 -14.11 14.95
N VAL A 317 20.85 -13.51 13.84
CA VAL A 317 20.59 -14.26 12.61
C VAL A 317 21.94 -14.77 12.09
N THR A 318 22.17 -16.07 12.23
CA THR A 318 23.27 -16.73 11.54
C THR A 318 22.82 -16.91 10.09
N VAL A 319 23.17 -15.95 9.24
CA VAL A 319 22.95 -16.10 7.79
C VAL A 319 23.86 -17.23 7.33
N LEU A 320 23.28 -18.42 7.16
CA LEU A 320 23.93 -19.50 6.42
C LEU A 320 24.07 -19.01 4.98
N GLN A 321 25.25 -18.50 4.64
CA GLN A 321 25.56 -18.15 3.26
C GLN A 321 25.42 -19.42 2.44
N SER A 322 24.44 -19.44 1.53
CA SER A 322 24.37 -20.50 0.53
C SER A 322 25.65 -20.44 -0.30
N HIS A 323 26.41 -21.52 -0.31
CA HIS A 323 27.61 -21.64 -1.14
C HIS A 323 27.29 -21.93 -2.61
N THR A 324 26.00 -21.99 -2.97
CA THR A 324 25.57 -22.31 -4.33
C THR A 324 25.32 -21.02 -5.09
N ASN A 325 26.13 -20.78 -6.11
CA ASN A 325 25.92 -19.69 -7.05
C ASN A 325 24.91 -20.11 -8.14
N VAL A 326 24.07 -19.17 -8.54
CA VAL A 326 23.11 -19.30 -9.64
C VAL A 326 23.43 -18.25 -10.71
N ALA A 327 23.34 -18.67 -11.97
CA ALA A 327 23.62 -17.81 -13.11
C ALA A 327 22.43 -16.89 -13.39
N LEU A 328 22.66 -15.58 -13.30
CA LEU A 328 21.67 -14.55 -13.59
C LEU A 328 21.98 -13.88 -14.92
N LYS A 329 20.98 -13.83 -15.82
CA LYS A 329 21.03 -12.98 -17.00
C LYS A 329 20.18 -11.74 -16.77
N VAL A 330 20.71 -10.57 -17.09
CA VAL A 330 19.99 -9.29 -17.02
C VAL A 330 19.91 -8.71 -18.43
N GLU A 331 18.71 -8.65 -18.99
CA GLU A 331 18.43 -7.95 -20.24
C GLU A 331 17.88 -6.56 -19.95
N VAL A 332 18.55 -5.52 -20.42
CA VAL A 332 18.09 -4.14 -20.35
C VAL A 332 17.52 -3.74 -21.69
N VAL A 333 16.24 -3.38 -21.76
CA VAL A 333 15.55 -2.94 -22.97
C VAL A 333 15.24 -1.45 -22.87
N LYS A 334 15.90 -0.65 -23.72
CA LYS A 334 15.72 0.81 -23.79
C LYS A 334 14.38 1.21 -24.42
N SER A 335 13.97 2.47 -24.26
CA SER A 335 12.69 2.96 -24.78
C SER A 335 12.54 2.86 -26.31
N HIS A 336 13.66 2.92 -27.03
CA HIS A 336 13.71 2.76 -28.49
C HIS A 336 13.89 1.30 -28.95
N GLY A 337 13.81 0.33 -28.02
CA GLY A 337 13.82 -1.10 -28.29
C GLY A 337 15.20 -1.75 -28.43
N ALA A 338 16.31 -1.01 -28.30
CA ALA A 338 17.62 -1.67 -28.21
C ALA A 338 17.75 -2.41 -26.89
N SER A 339 18.33 -3.60 -26.95
CA SER A 339 18.61 -4.41 -25.78
C SER A 339 20.10 -4.66 -25.59
N ALA A 340 20.50 -4.76 -24.33
CA ALA A 340 21.82 -5.20 -23.92
C ALA A 340 21.65 -6.31 -22.88
N VAL A 341 22.43 -7.39 -23.00
CA VAL A 341 22.36 -8.54 -22.10
C VAL A 341 23.65 -8.66 -21.32
N TYR A 342 23.50 -8.86 -20.02
CA TYR A 342 24.59 -8.98 -19.06
C TYR A 342 24.43 -10.29 -18.29
N SER A 343 25.53 -10.83 -17.79
CA SER A 343 25.54 -12.07 -17.00
C SER A 343 26.37 -11.89 -15.74
N VAL A 344 25.88 -12.43 -14.63
CA VAL A 344 26.58 -12.47 -13.35
C VAL A 344 26.17 -13.72 -12.57
N ASP A 345 27.11 -14.33 -11.87
CA ASP A 345 26.81 -15.43 -10.94
C ASP A 345 26.64 -14.85 -9.53
N VAL A 346 25.53 -15.18 -8.87
CA VAL A 346 25.19 -14.69 -7.53
C VAL A 346 24.87 -15.84 -6.59
N PRO A 347 25.16 -15.74 -5.28
CA PRO A 347 24.68 -16.71 -4.31
C PRO A 347 23.16 -16.83 -4.34
N THR A 348 22.64 -18.04 -4.14
CA THR A 348 21.20 -18.30 -4.03
C THR A 348 20.58 -17.47 -2.90
N GLY A 349 19.43 -16.84 -3.15
CA GLY A 349 18.73 -15.97 -2.20
C GLY A 349 19.22 -14.51 -2.18
N THR A 350 20.16 -14.15 -3.07
CA THR A 350 20.62 -12.75 -3.25
C THR A 350 19.46 -11.88 -3.75
N SER A 351 19.33 -10.65 -3.25
CA SER A 351 18.31 -9.73 -3.77
C SER A 351 18.64 -9.24 -5.17
N LEU A 352 17.64 -8.85 -5.97
CA LEU A 352 17.89 -8.29 -7.29
C LEU A 352 18.76 -7.03 -7.21
N VAL A 353 18.57 -6.15 -6.22
CA VAL A 353 19.41 -4.95 -6.06
C VAL A 353 20.87 -5.31 -5.80
N ASP A 354 21.14 -6.28 -4.92
CA ASP A 354 22.52 -6.72 -4.63
C ASP A 354 23.16 -7.37 -5.87
N ALA A 355 22.36 -8.12 -6.65
CA ALA A 355 22.80 -8.69 -7.93
C ALA A 355 23.14 -7.61 -8.97
N LEU A 356 22.34 -6.54 -9.06
CA LEU A 356 22.63 -5.39 -9.92
C LEU A 356 23.86 -4.61 -9.45
N GLU A 357 24.06 -4.46 -8.13
CA GLU A 357 25.26 -3.84 -7.56
C GLU A 357 26.53 -4.66 -7.84
N LEU A 358 26.45 -5.99 -7.76
CA LEU A 358 27.54 -6.87 -8.17
C LEU A 358 27.82 -6.76 -9.68
N LEU A 359 26.75 -6.71 -10.49
CA LEU A 359 26.88 -6.57 -11.93
C LEU A 359 27.54 -5.24 -12.33
N GLN A 360 27.15 -4.13 -11.70
CA GLN A 360 27.76 -2.81 -11.94
C GLN A 360 29.24 -2.76 -11.54
N LYS A 361 29.65 -3.52 -10.51
CA LYS A 361 31.06 -3.63 -10.10
C LYS A 361 31.90 -4.47 -11.06
N THR A 362 31.30 -5.47 -11.69
CA THR A 362 32.00 -6.47 -12.52
C THR A 362 31.94 -6.18 -14.01
N ASN A 363 30.95 -5.41 -14.46
CA ASN A 363 30.74 -5.05 -15.86
C ASN A 363 30.68 -3.53 -16.03
N ILE A 364 31.71 -2.95 -16.66
CA ILE A 364 31.86 -1.51 -16.86
C ILE A 364 30.75 -0.89 -17.73
N ASP A 365 30.11 -1.70 -18.58
CA ASP A 365 29.05 -1.26 -19.50
C ASP A 365 27.65 -1.34 -18.87
N PHE A 366 27.53 -1.83 -17.63
CA PHE A 366 26.28 -1.86 -16.87
C PHE A 366 26.29 -0.78 -15.79
N THR A 367 25.33 0.14 -15.84
CA THR A 367 25.14 1.13 -14.79
C THR A 367 23.68 1.23 -14.40
N PHE A 368 23.40 1.51 -13.13
CA PHE A 368 22.06 1.84 -12.68
C PHE A 368 22.09 2.81 -11.50
N GLU A 369 20.98 3.51 -11.29
CA GLU A 369 20.74 4.39 -10.15
C GLU A 369 19.36 4.12 -9.57
N LYS A 370 19.20 4.46 -8.29
CA LYS A 370 18.01 4.21 -7.49
C LYS A 370 17.60 5.47 -6.75
N GLU A 371 16.29 5.66 -6.62
CA GLU A 371 15.66 6.69 -5.79
C GLU A 371 15.06 6.05 -4.54
N THR A 372 15.07 6.77 -3.41
CA THR A 372 14.41 6.31 -2.19
C THR A 372 12.90 6.46 -2.33
N SER A 373 12.14 5.45 -1.88
CA SER A 373 10.69 5.51 -1.77
C SER A 373 10.19 4.83 -0.50
N LEU A 374 8.91 5.02 -0.15
CA LEU A 374 8.28 4.31 0.97
C LEU A 374 8.28 2.78 0.79
N TRP A 375 8.37 2.30 -0.46
CA TRP A 375 8.47 0.88 -0.80
C TRP A 375 9.92 0.37 -0.86
N GLY A 376 10.92 1.22 -0.57
CA GLY A 376 12.33 0.91 -0.72
C GLY A 376 12.94 1.52 -2.00
N PRO A 377 14.11 1.02 -2.46
CA PRO A 377 14.81 1.60 -3.60
C PRO A 377 14.01 1.38 -4.90
N PHE A 378 13.65 2.49 -5.54
CA PHE A 378 12.97 2.54 -6.82
C PHE A 378 14.00 2.70 -7.94
N LEU A 379 13.97 1.82 -8.94
CA LEU A 379 14.91 1.86 -10.06
C LEU A 379 14.59 3.04 -10.98
N SER A 380 15.50 4.01 -11.10
CA SER A 380 15.27 5.26 -11.84
C SER A 380 16.10 5.37 -13.12
N VAL A 381 17.38 4.99 -13.08
CA VAL A 381 18.30 5.06 -14.23
C VAL A 381 18.88 3.68 -14.50
N VAL A 382 18.93 3.28 -15.77
CA VAL A 382 19.68 2.09 -16.21
C VAL A 382 20.41 2.42 -17.52
N ASN A 383 21.70 2.12 -17.58
CA ASN A 383 22.59 2.38 -18.72
C ASN A 383 22.48 3.83 -19.25
N GLY A 384 22.45 4.78 -18.31
CA GLY A 384 22.34 6.22 -18.55
C GLY A 384 20.96 6.72 -18.99
N GLU A 385 19.96 5.85 -19.13
CA GLU A 385 18.60 6.25 -19.49
C GLU A 385 17.73 6.42 -18.24
N LEU A 386 17.12 7.59 -18.08
CA LEU A 386 16.21 7.90 -16.99
C LEU A 386 14.77 7.48 -17.34
N ALA A 387 14.10 6.79 -16.42
CA ALA A 387 12.68 6.49 -16.48
C ALA A 387 12.00 7.04 -15.21
N ARG A 388 11.11 8.01 -15.40
CA ARG A 388 10.43 8.70 -14.29
C ARG A 388 8.97 8.96 -14.60
N GLN A 389 8.18 9.08 -13.55
CA GLN A 389 6.73 9.29 -13.60
C GLN A 389 6.33 10.53 -14.40
N THR A 390 7.08 11.64 -14.30
CA THR A 390 6.80 12.89 -15.03
C THR A 390 6.88 12.72 -16.56
N ASP A 391 7.72 11.80 -17.03
CA ASP A 391 7.84 11.46 -18.46
C ASP A 391 6.91 10.29 -18.85
N ARG A 392 6.09 9.79 -17.91
CA ARG A 392 5.27 8.59 -18.04
C ARG A 392 6.08 7.35 -18.42
N ARG A 393 7.28 7.22 -17.85
CA ARG A 393 8.17 6.08 -18.07
C ARG A 393 8.56 5.46 -16.74
N TYR A 394 8.79 4.15 -16.75
CA TYR A 394 9.33 3.42 -15.62
C TYR A 394 10.10 2.20 -16.13
N TRP A 395 10.95 1.64 -15.26
CA TRP A 395 11.61 0.37 -15.53
C TRP A 395 10.71 -0.79 -15.10
N HIS A 396 10.05 -1.42 -16.08
CA HIS A 396 9.26 -2.64 -15.87
C HIS A 396 10.21 -3.82 -15.62
N LEU A 397 9.94 -4.61 -14.60
CA LEU A 397 10.74 -5.76 -14.20
C LEU A 397 9.97 -7.05 -14.45
N SER A 398 10.62 -8.01 -15.11
CA SER A 398 10.06 -9.36 -15.30
C SER A 398 11.14 -10.42 -15.13
N SER A 399 10.78 -11.59 -14.59
CA SER A 399 11.62 -12.79 -14.58
C SER A 399 11.05 -13.84 -15.54
N ASP A 400 11.86 -14.31 -16.48
CA ASP A 400 11.51 -15.30 -17.49
C ASP A 400 10.18 -14.97 -18.22
N GLY A 401 9.99 -13.69 -18.52
CA GLY A 401 8.81 -13.15 -19.20
C GLY A 401 7.61 -12.85 -18.29
N ASN A 402 7.65 -13.20 -17.00
CA ASN A 402 6.58 -12.92 -16.05
C ASN A 402 6.89 -11.64 -15.26
N THR A 403 5.94 -10.69 -15.24
CA THR A 403 6.06 -9.44 -14.46
C THR A 403 6.30 -9.74 -12.98
N LEU A 404 7.26 -9.04 -12.39
CA LEU A 404 7.53 -9.15 -10.95
C LEU A 404 6.45 -8.43 -10.14
N SER A 405 6.03 -9.07 -9.05
CA SER A 405 5.14 -8.46 -8.04
C SER A 405 5.91 -7.74 -6.93
N GLN A 406 7.25 -7.80 -6.93
CA GLN A 406 8.14 -7.24 -5.91
C GLN A 406 9.19 -6.30 -6.53
N GLY A 407 9.65 -5.34 -5.74
CA GLY A 407 10.73 -4.43 -6.14
C GLY A 407 12.13 -5.09 -6.06
N ILE A 408 13.14 -4.37 -6.54
CA ILE A 408 14.52 -4.87 -6.64
C ILE A 408 15.13 -5.28 -5.29
N LYS A 409 14.71 -4.68 -4.18
CA LYS A 409 15.21 -5.03 -2.83
C LYS A 409 14.64 -6.35 -2.31
N ASP A 410 13.38 -6.61 -2.64
CA ASP A 410 12.60 -7.69 -2.03
C ASP A 410 12.64 -8.97 -2.85
N PHE A 411 12.72 -8.86 -4.18
CA PHE A 411 12.80 -10.02 -5.07
C PHE A 411 14.14 -10.76 -4.91
N LYS A 412 14.08 -12.08 -4.67
CA LYS A 412 15.24 -12.95 -4.45
C LYS A 412 15.54 -13.83 -5.66
N ILE A 413 16.82 -14.00 -5.96
CA ILE A 413 17.31 -14.87 -7.04
C ILE A 413 17.53 -16.28 -6.47
N GLU A 414 16.57 -17.17 -6.69
CA GLU A 414 16.61 -18.55 -6.18
C GLU A 414 17.18 -19.56 -7.19
N THR A 415 17.01 -19.29 -8.48
CA THR A 415 17.43 -20.20 -9.55
C THR A 415 18.04 -19.43 -10.70
N ALA A 416 18.64 -20.15 -11.65
CA ALA A 416 19.12 -19.54 -12.88
C ALA A 416 17.92 -19.02 -13.69
N GLN A 417 17.90 -17.73 -13.98
CA GLN A 417 16.77 -17.05 -14.62
C GLN A 417 17.23 -15.82 -15.40
N GLN A 418 16.35 -15.31 -16.27
CA GLN A 418 16.56 -14.07 -16.99
C GLN A 418 15.65 -12.95 -16.44
N ILE A 419 16.27 -11.92 -15.89
CA ILE A 419 15.59 -10.68 -15.50
C ILE A 419 15.61 -9.72 -16.68
N THR A 420 14.44 -9.24 -17.07
CA THR A 420 14.30 -8.18 -18.07
C THR A 420 13.92 -6.88 -17.37
N ILE A 421 14.67 -5.82 -17.67
CA ILE A 421 14.49 -4.46 -17.17
C ILE A 421 14.16 -3.58 -18.38
N LYS A 422 12.87 -3.29 -18.58
CA LYS A 422 12.37 -2.65 -19.80
C LYS A 422 11.83 -1.25 -19.52
N ASN A 423 12.37 -0.26 -20.22
CA ASN A 423 11.86 1.10 -20.16
C ASN A 423 10.48 1.15 -20.84
N THR A 424 9.44 1.31 -20.02
CA THR A 424 8.06 1.16 -20.45
C THR A 424 7.28 2.45 -20.26
N ARG A 425 6.47 2.79 -21.25
CA ARG A 425 5.58 3.96 -21.23
C ARG A 425 4.16 3.52 -20.91
N TYR A 426 3.49 4.23 -20.00
CA TYR A 426 2.12 3.92 -19.57
C TYR A 426 1.22 5.13 -19.63
#